data_AF-A0AAE1G2X6-F1
#
_entry.id   AF-A0AAE1G2X6-F1
#
_cell.length_a   1.000
_cell.length_b   1.000
_cell.length_c   1.000
_cell.angle_alpha   90.00
_cell.angle_beta   90.00
_cell.angle_gamma   90.00
#
_symmetry.space_group_name_H-M   'P 1'
#
loop_
_entity.id
_entity.type
_entity.pdbx_description
1 polymer ?
#
loop_
_entity_poly.entity_id
_entity_poly.type
_entity_poly.pdbx_seq_one_letter_code
_entity_poly.pdbx_strand_id
1 'polypeptide(L)'
;MLPRRGPLGTALSKNIAVNQRLADLCTVEGVFFVDPYTSLFGRDDLYQRDGTHLSPKGKEVLSKLMEDAVRRCLRSTRPSMEESPRRYARVTPEKTFAEILKKDIPCTTKTMTKPGNGRV
;
A
#
# COMPACT_ATOMS: atom_id res chain seq x y z
N MET A 1 4.28 1.54 6.25
CA MET A 1 5.75 1.26 6.33
C MET A 1 6.08 0.82 7.75
N LEU A 2 7.05 -0.09 7.97
CA LEU A 2 7.48 -0.43 9.33
C LEU A 2 8.29 0.72 9.96
N PRO A 3 8.16 0.97 11.28
CA PRO A 3 9.00 1.95 11.97
C PRO A 3 10.47 1.58 11.82
N ARG A 4 11.32 2.57 11.49
CA ARG A 4 12.78 2.43 11.45
C ARG A 4 13.40 3.41 12.43
N ARG A 5 14.32 2.95 13.29
CA ARG A 5 15.23 3.80 14.05
C ARG A 5 16.47 4.10 13.21
N GLY A 6 16.34 4.99 12.22
CA GLY A 6 17.51 5.61 11.63
C GLY A 6 18.10 6.67 12.58
N PRO A 7 19.42 6.96 12.53
CA PRO A 7 20.08 7.98 13.36
C PRO A 7 19.59 9.42 13.10
N LEU A 8 18.72 9.62 12.11
CA LEU A 8 18.17 10.92 11.74
C LEU A 8 16.67 10.90 12.04
N GLY A 9 16.24 11.59 13.10
CA GLY A 9 14.82 11.74 13.48
C GLY A 9 13.90 12.26 12.36
N THR A 10 14.47 12.80 11.28
CA THR A 10 13.77 13.19 10.05
C THR A 10 13.21 12.01 9.24
N ALA A 11 13.81 10.82 9.33
CA ALA A 11 13.26 9.61 8.69
C ALA A 11 12.04 9.07 9.44
N LEU A 12 12.03 9.22 10.77
CA LEU A 12 10.88 8.90 11.62
C LEU A 12 9.69 9.81 11.29
N SER A 13 9.90 11.13 11.18
CA SER A 13 8.82 12.07 10.89
C SER A 13 8.18 11.86 9.52
N LYS A 14 8.97 11.56 8.48
CA LYS A 14 8.45 11.25 7.14
C LYS A 14 7.63 9.96 7.13
N ASN A 15 8.11 8.91 7.79
CA ASN A 15 7.38 7.64 7.82
C ASN A 15 6.07 7.75 8.63
N ILE A 16 6.06 8.53 9.72
CA ILE A 16 4.84 8.87 10.45
C ILE A 16 3.84 9.58 9.55
N ALA A 17 4.29 10.64 8.86
CA ALA A 17 3.42 11.42 7.96
C ALA A 17 2.85 10.57 6.82
N VAL A 18 3.65 9.67 6.24
CA VAL A 18 3.20 8.72 5.20
C VAL A 18 2.18 7.74 5.76
N ASN A 19 2.39 7.20 6.97
CA ASN A 19 1.45 6.25 7.57
C ASN A 19 0.11 6.92 7.90
N GLN A 20 0.14 8.15 8.43
CA GLN A 20 -1.07 8.94 8.69
C GLN A 20 -1.83 9.23 7.40
N ARG A 21 -1.14 9.73 6.37
CA ARG A 21 -1.77 10.02 5.07
C ARG A 21 -2.37 8.78 4.43
N LEU A 22 -1.74 7.62 4.59
CA LEU A 22 -2.28 6.36 4.09
C LEU A 22 -3.54 5.94 4.85
N ALA A 23 -3.57 6.14 6.17
CA ALA A 23 -4.77 5.89 6.98
C ALA A 23 -5.95 6.77 6.54
N ASP A 24 -5.68 8.07 6.30
CA ASP A 24 -6.69 9.02 5.85
C ASP A 24 -7.25 8.62 4.47
N LEU A 25 -6.37 8.25 3.53
CA LEU A 25 -6.77 7.79 2.19
C LEU A 25 -7.60 6.52 2.25
N CYS A 26 -7.18 5.51 3.02
CA CYS A 26 -7.97 4.29 3.18
C CYS A 26 -9.35 4.57 3.79
N THR A 27 -9.44 5.52 4.72
CA THR A 27 -10.72 5.94 5.31
C THR A 27 -11.65 6.56 4.25
N VAL A 28 -11.12 7.45 3.41
CA VAL A 28 -11.88 8.10 2.33
C VAL A 28 -12.37 7.07 1.29
N GLU A 29 -11.53 6.10 0.94
CA GLU A 29 -11.83 5.08 -0.06
C GLU A 29 -12.66 3.89 0.50
N GLY A 30 -13.01 3.91 1.80
CA GLY A 30 -13.69 2.79 2.45
C GLY A 30 -12.87 1.49 2.45
N VAL A 31 -11.55 1.60 2.34
CA VAL A 31 -10.61 0.48 2.35
C VAL A 31 -10.17 0.19 3.78
N PHE A 32 -10.16 -1.09 4.14
CA PHE A 32 -9.70 -1.50 5.46
C PHE A 32 -8.20 -1.20 5.64
N PHE A 33 -7.87 -0.38 6.64
CA PHE A 33 -6.50 -0.02 6.97
C PHE A 33 -5.99 -0.78 8.19
N VAL A 34 -4.73 -1.21 8.12
CA VAL A 34 -3.99 -1.81 9.23
C VAL A 34 -2.80 -0.93 9.52
N ASP A 35 -2.58 -0.59 10.78
CA ASP A 35 -1.46 0.21 11.22
C ASP A 35 -0.42 -0.59 12.05
N PRO A 36 0.52 -1.28 11.37
CA PRO A 36 1.66 -1.90 12.05
C PRO A 36 2.58 -0.90 12.69
N TYR A 37 2.60 0.36 12.23
CA TYR A 37 3.53 1.35 12.75
C TYR A 37 3.22 1.63 14.21
N THR A 38 1.98 2.02 14.51
CA THR A 38 1.55 2.32 15.89
C THR A 38 1.67 1.08 16.79
N SER A 39 1.45 -0.12 16.25
CA SER A 39 1.53 -1.37 17.01
C SER A 39 2.97 -1.77 17.41
N LEU A 40 3.97 -1.31 16.66
CA LEU A 40 5.38 -1.68 16.84
C LEU A 40 6.24 -0.53 17.37
N PHE A 41 5.77 0.71 17.24
CA PHE A 41 6.52 1.90 17.64
C PHE A 41 6.89 1.87 19.13
N GLY A 42 8.14 2.21 19.45
CA GLY A 42 8.66 2.25 20.81
C GLY A 42 8.94 0.88 21.45
N ARG A 43 8.69 -0.23 20.74
CA ARG A 43 8.88 -1.59 21.26
C ARG A 43 10.21 -2.18 20.82
N ASP A 44 11.28 -1.77 21.48
CA ASP A 44 12.66 -2.14 21.12
C ASP A 44 12.92 -3.66 21.18
N ASP A 45 12.17 -4.38 22.00
CA ASP A 45 12.20 -5.85 22.11
C ASP A 45 11.73 -6.57 20.83
N LEU A 46 11.02 -5.87 19.95
CA LEU A 46 10.51 -6.41 18.68
C LEU A 46 11.48 -6.22 17.51
N TYR A 47 12.57 -5.48 17.70
CA TYR A 47 13.54 -5.20 16.65
C TYR A 47 14.87 -5.91 16.88
N GLN A 48 15.63 -6.09 15.80
CA GLN A 48 17.04 -6.43 15.86
C GLN A 48 17.85 -5.19 16.27
N ARG A 49 19.15 -5.37 16.52
CA ARG A 49 20.05 -4.28 16.96
C ARG A 49 20.11 -3.10 15.99
N ASP A 50 19.77 -3.31 14.71
CA ASP A 50 19.73 -2.26 13.69
C ASP A 50 18.48 -1.37 13.74
N GLY A 51 17.51 -1.69 14.62
CA GLY A 51 16.28 -0.92 14.79
C GLY A 51 15.40 -0.84 13.53
N THR A 52 15.62 -1.71 12.55
CA THR A 52 14.92 -1.72 11.25
C THR A 52 14.31 -3.09 10.99
N HIS A 53 15.07 -4.16 11.20
CA HIS A 53 14.57 -5.52 11.01
C HIS A 53 13.89 -6.03 12.28
N LEU A 54 12.81 -6.78 12.12
CA LEU A 54 12.12 -7.39 13.26
C LEU A 54 12.91 -8.58 13.82
N SER A 55 12.92 -8.68 15.14
CA SER A 55 13.33 -9.89 15.85
C SER A 55 12.31 -11.03 15.58
N PRO A 56 12.61 -12.29 15.91
CA PRO A 56 11.62 -13.37 15.83
C PRO A 56 10.31 -13.03 16.56
N LYS A 57 10.42 -12.42 17.76
CA LYS A 57 9.27 -11.92 18.54
C LYS A 57 8.49 -10.84 17.78
N GLY A 58 9.19 -9.89 17.15
CA GLY A 58 8.55 -8.86 16.33
C GLY A 58 7.81 -9.42 15.13
N LYS A 59 8.38 -10.43 14.47
CA LYS A 59 7.72 -11.14 13.35
C LYS A 59 6.42 -11.79 13.80
N GLU A 60 6.42 -12.47 14.96
CA GLU A 60 5.22 -13.10 15.50
C GLU A 60 4.12 -12.07 15.80
N VAL A 61 4.47 -10.95 16.43
CA VAL A 61 3.53 -9.85 16.71
C VAL A 61 2.95 -9.29 15.42
N LEU A 62 3.78 -9.05 14.40
CA LEU A 62 3.32 -8.55 13.11
C LEU A 62 2.40 -9.57 12.41
N SER A 63 2.74 -10.85 12.43
CA SER A 63 1.90 -11.90 11.84
C SER A 63 0.52 -11.97 12.49
N LYS A 64 0.45 -11.96 13.83
CA LYS A 64 -0.82 -11.96 14.57
C LYS A 64 -1.67 -10.73 14.22
N LEU A 65 -1.06 -9.55 14.17
CA LEU A 65 -1.74 -8.31 13.78
C LEU A 65 -2.36 -8.44 12.37
N MET A 66 -1.64 -9.03 11.42
CA MET A 66 -2.12 -9.22 10.06
C MET A 66 -3.23 -10.27 9.97
N GLU A 67 -3.10 -11.39 10.68
CA GLU A 67 -4.14 -12.41 10.76
C GLU A 67 -5.44 -11.84 11.33
N ASP A 68 -5.36 -11.08 12.42
CA ASP A 68 -6.52 -10.44 13.04
C ASP A 68 -7.16 -9.40 12.13
N ALA A 69 -6.36 -8.65 11.39
CA ALA A 69 -6.85 -7.72 10.38
C ALA A 69 -7.59 -8.42 9.24
N VAL A 70 -7.02 -9.49 8.70
CA VAL A 70 -7.66 -10.30 7.64
C VAL A 70 -8.97 -10.90 8.16
N ARG A 71 -8.99 -11.46 9.36
CA ARG A 71 -10.21 -12.00 9.99
C ARG A 71 -11.29 -10.94 10.16
N ARG A 72 -10.92 -9.72 10.58
CA ARG A 72 -11.86 -8.59 10.68
C ARG A 72 -12.42 -8.19 9.32
N CYS A 73 -11.57 -8.07 8.31
CA CYS A 73 -11.96 -7.73 6.94
C CYS A 73 -12.91 -8.79 6.33
N LEU A 74 -12.63 -10.07 6.56
CA LEU A 74 -13.50 -11.17 6.11
C LEU A 74 -14.86 -11.20 6.83
N ARG A 75 -14.91 -10.75 8.09
CA ARG A 75 -16.17 -10.63 8.83
C ARG A 75 -17.02 -9.46 8.35
N SER A 76 -16.39 -8.33 8.01
CA SER A 76 -17.10 -7.16 7.47
C SER A 76 -17.60 -7.34 6.05
N THR A 77 -17.01 -8.26 5.28
CA THR A 77 -17.43 -8.57 3.90
C THR A 77 -18.43 -9.72 3.83
N ARG A 78 -18.84 -10.33 4.95
CA ARG A 78 -19.98 -11.26 4.93
C ARG A 78 -21.20 -10.47 4.47
N PRO A 79 -21.79 -10.78 3.30
CA PRO A 79 -23.01 -10.14 2.90
C PRO A 79 -24.07 -10.48 3.96
N SER A 80 -24.70 -9.47 4.57
CA SER A 80 -26.05 -9.67 5.05
C SER A 80 -26.82 -10.21 3.84
N MET A 81 -27.33 -11.42 3.95
CA MET A 81 -28.04 -12.15 2.89
C MET A 81 -29.40 -11.50 2.53
N GLU A 82 -29.49 -10.17 2.53
CA GLU A 82 -30.73 -9.43 2.27
C GLU A 82 -30.66 -8.37 1.16
N GLU A 83 -29.53 -8.16 0.48
CA GLU A 83 -29.53 -7.25 -0.69
C GLU A 83 -28.98 -7.87 -1.97
N SER A 84 -29.95 -8.44 -2.71
CA SER A 84 -30.16 -8.37 -4.16
C SER A 84 -29.02 -8.69 -5.14
N PRO A 85 -29.23 -9.65 -6.06
CA PRO A 85 -28.18 -10.19 -6.93
C PRO A 85 -27.96 -9.30 -8.16
N ARG A 86 -27.15 -8.24 -8.06
CA ARG A 86 -26.62 -7.49 -9.22
C ARG A 86 -25.53 -6.53 -8.75
N ARG A 87 -24.25 -6.93 -8.71
CA ARG A 87 -23.10 -6.03 -9.04
C ARG A 87 -21.66 -6.56 -8.92
N TYR A 88 -21.39 -7.82 -8.61
CA TYR A 88 -20.00 -8.29 -8.66
C TYR A 88 -19.85 -9.40 -9.69
N ALA A 89 -19.65 -8.99 -10.95
CA ALA A 89 -19.01 -9.85 -11.93
C ALA A 89 -17.63 -10.22 -11.38
N ARG A 90 -17.34 -11.52 -11.27
CA ARG A 90 -16.06 -12.05 -10.81
C ARG A 90 -14.93 -11.43 -11.65
N VAL A 91 -14.17 -10.51 -11.07
CA VAL A 91 -12.91 -10.06 -11.66
C VAL A 91 -11.88 -11.14 -11.32
N THR A 92 -11.48 -11.92 -12.33
CA THR A 92 -10.38 -12.87 -12.17
C THR A 92 -9.04 -12.10 -12.19
N PRO A 93 -8.07 -12.47 -11.34
CA PRO A 93 -6.83 -11.72 -11.15
C PRO A 93 -5.99 -11.54 -12.42
N GLU A 94 -6.20 -12.38 -13.43
CA GLU A 94 -5.45 -12.37 -14.69
C GLU A 94 -5.71 -11.15 -15.58
N LYS A 95 -6.83 -10.42 -15.40
CA LYS A 95 -7.18 -9.28 -16.26
C LYS A 95 -6.67 -7.92 -15.79
N THR A 96 -6.17 -7.81 -14.56
CA THR A 96 -5.96 -6.50 -13.92
C THR A 96 -4.68 -5.78 -14.37
N PHE A 97 -3.57 -6.49 -14.62
CA PHE A 97 -2.28 -5.83 -14.85
C PHE A 97 -2.16 -5.22 -16.25
N ALA A 98 -2.68 -5.91 -17.27
CA ALA A 98 -2.62 -5.46 -18.66
C ALA A 98 -3.59 -4.30 -18.97
N GLU A 99 -4.68 -4.17 -18.21
CA GLU A 99 -5.63 -3.05 -18.38
C GLU A 99 -5.20 -1.78 -17.66
N ILE A 100 -4.51 -1.90 -16.51
CA ILE A 100 -3.96 -0.74 -15.78
C ILE A 100 -2.86 -0.05 -16.62
N LEU A 101 -1.98 -0.83 -17.26
CA LEU A 101 -0.92 -0.28 -18.11
C LEU A 101 -1.43 0.41 -19.40
N LYS A 102 -2.65 0.10 -19.85
CA LYS A 102 -3.22 0.73 -21.06
C LYS A 102 -3.87 2.08 -20.81
N LYS A 103 -4.20 2.43 -19.55
CA LYS A 103 -4.96 3.65 -19.25
C LYS A 103 -4.10 4.86 -18.88
N ASP A 104 -2.86 4.67 -18.41
CA ASP A 104 -2.09 5.77 -17.79
C ASP A 104 -0.75 6.13 -18.47
N ILE A 105 -0.56 5.80 -19.75
CA ILE A 105 0.56 6.36 -20.52
C ILE A 105 0.00 7.09 -21.75
N PRO A 106 -0.20 8.42 -21.72
CA PRO A 106 -0.23 9.19 -22.94
C PRO A 106 1.13 9.04 -23.62
N CYS A 107 1.21 8.13 -24.58
CA CYS A 107 2.34 7.98 -25.48
C CYS A 107 2.40 9.23 -26.37
N THR A 108 3.06 10.28 -25.92
CA THR A 108 3.42 11.41 -26.78
C THR A 108 4.59 10.99 -27.65
N THR A 109 4.30 10.35 -28.78
CA THR A 109 5.23 10.29 -29.91
C THR A 109 5.33 11.70 -30.50
N LYS A 110 6.28 12.50 -30.00
CA LYS A 110 6.76 13.66 -30.76
C LYS A 110 7.48 13.11 -31.99
N THR A 111 6.83 13.18 -33.14
CA THR A 111 7.45 13.07 -34.45
C THR A 111 8.53 14.16 -34.58
N MET A 112 9.81 13.75 -34.56
CA MET A 112 10.89 14.64 -34.98
C MET A 112 10.82 14.80 -36.50
N THR A 113 10.29 15.94 -36.95
CA THR A 113 10.48 16.42 -38.32
C THR A 113 11.96 16.74 -38.53
N LYS A 114 12.56 16.11 -39.55
CA LYS A 114 13.94 16.40 -40.00
C LYS A 114 14.05 17.86 -40.45
N PRO A 115 15.14 18.58 -40.14
CA PRO A 115 15.42 19.84 -40.81
C PRO A 115 15.84 19.58 -42.26
N GLY A 116 15.13 20.18 -43.20
CA GLY A 116 15.51 20.21 -44.61
C GLY A 116 16.77 21.05 -44.79
N ASN A 117 17.82 20.43 -45.33
CA ASN A 117 19.02 21.13 -45.78
C ASN A 117 18.68 21.88 -47.09
N GLY A 118 18.40 23.18 -46.97
CA GLY A 118 18.40 24.10 -48.11
C GLY A 118 19.83 24.38 -48.55
N ARG A 119 20.18 23.95 -49.76
CA ARG A 119 21.31 24.47 -50.53
C ARG A 119 20.95 25.85 -51.05
N VAL A 120 21.85 26.82 -50.87
CA VAL A 120 22.09 27.93 -51.81
C VAL A 120 23.57 27.88 -52.14
#